data_AF-A0A3C2DUU1-F1
#
_entry.id   AF-A0A3C2DUU1-F1
#
_cell.length_a   1.000
_cell.length_b   1.000
_cell.length_c   1.000
_cell.angle_alpha   90.00
_cell.angle_beta   90.00
_cell.angle_gamma   90.00
#
_symmetry.space_group_name_H-M   'P 1'
#
loop_
_entity.id
_entity.type
_entity.pdbx_description
1 polymer ?
#
loop_
_entity_poly.entity_id
_entity_poly.type
_entity_poly.pdbx_seq_one_letter_code
_entity_poly.pdbx_strand_id
1 'polypeptide(L)'
;MKSFEIGKNDESQRLDKFIHKAAPLLPQSLLYKYIRTKRIKLNGKRAEISTRLRLGDRVDMYINDEFFEKKETVYDFLKASKHLDIIYEDENIMLLDKKAGVLCHPDDEEYVDTLIGRIKRYLYEKGEYSPDSENSFVPSLVNRIDRNTGGIVIAA
;
A
#
# COMPACT_ATOMS: atom_id res chain seq x y z
N MET A 1 12.43 18.49 5.88
CA MET A 1 11.27 18.85 5.02
C MET A 1 11.24 17.81 3.93
N LYS A 2 10.13 17.10 3.78
CA LYS A 2 9.96 16.08 2.74
C LYS A 2 8.79 16.49 1.84
N SER A 3 8.95 16.35 0.54
CA SER A 3 7.93 16.69 -0.46
C SER A 3 7.64 15.46 -1.29
N PHE A 4 6.36 15.19 -1.53
CA PHE A 4 5.89 14.08 -2.35
C PHE A 4 5.09 14.63 -3.52
N GLU A 5 5.41 14.16 -4.72
CA GLU A 5 4.60 14.39 -5.91
C GLU A 5 3.64 13.21 -6.08
N ILE A 6 2.36 13.52 -6.27
CA ILE A 6 1.31 12.50 -6.40
C ILE A 6 1.39 11.87 -7.80
N GLY A 7 1.80 10.61 -7.83
CA GLY A 7 1.85 9.80 -9.05
C GLY A 7 0.50 9.16 -9.38
N LYS A 8 0.47 8.36 -10.45
CA LYS A 8 -0.74 7.64 -10.89
C LYS A 8 -1.31 6.72 -9.80
N ASN A 9 -0.43 6.04 -9.06
CA ASN A 9 -0.83 5.10 -8.00
C ASN A 9 -1.39 5.79 -6.74
N ASP A 10 -1.15 7.08 -6.57
CA ASP A 10 -1.60 7.87 -5.40
C ASP A 10 -2.87 8.69 -5.72
N GLU A 11 -3.29 8.74 -6.99
CA GLU A 11 -4.43 9.52 -7.44
C GLU A 11 -5.73 9.04 -6.76
N SER A 12 -6.64 9.99 -6.49
CA SER A 12 -7.93 9.76 -5.83
C SER A 12 -7.87 9.23 -4.39
N GLN A 13 -6.67 8.95 -3.85
CA GLN A 13 -6.49 8.62 -2.45
C GLN A 13 -6.78 9.85 -1.58
N ARG A 14 -7.36 9.62 -0.39
CA ARG A 14 -7.50 10.67 0.61
C ARG A 14 -6.14 11.06 1.18
N LEU A 15 -5.94 12.35 1.41
CA LEU A 15 -4.70 12.92 1.96
C LEU A 15 -4.28 12.23 3.26
N ASP A 16 -5.21 11.99 4.20
CA ASP A 16 -4.89 11.31 5.45
C ASP A 16 -4.39 9.87 5.25
N LYS A 17 -5.02 9.12 4.35
CA LYS A 17 -4.60 7.76 3.99
C LYS A 17 -3.26 7.75 3.29
N PHE A 18 -3.01 8.70 2.40
CA PHE A 18 -1.71 8.85 1.75
C PHE A 18 -0.60 9.10 2.79
N ILE A 19 -0.81 10.04 3.70
CA ILE A 19 0.19 10.39 4.72
C ILE A 19 0.46 9.22 5.67
N HIS A 20 -0.56 8.45 6.06
CA HIS A 20 -0.35 7.27 6.90
C HIS A 20 0.54 6.20 6.25
N LYS A 21 0.55 6.12 4.93
CA LYS A 21 1.43 5.19 4.21
C LYS A 21 2.81 5.79 3.96
N ALA A 22 2.88 7.07 3.61
CA ALA A 22 4.13 7.77 3.35
C ALA A 22 4.94 8.04 4.63
N ALA A 23 4.27 8.27 5.76
CA ALA A 23 4.85 8.53 7.08
C ALA A 23 4.25 7.57 8.13
N PRO A 24 4.63 6.28 8.10
CA PRO A 24 3.98 5.21 8.88
C PRO A 24 4.10 5.39 10.39
N LEU A 25 5.12 6.10 10.85
CA LEU A 25 5.35 6.34 12.28
C LEU A 25 4.65 7.61 12.80
N LEU A 26 3.99 8.37 11.92
CA LEU A 26 3.26 9.58 12.32
C LEU A 26 1.96 9.22 13.05
N PRO A 27 1.80 9.56 14.34
CA PRO A 27 0.55 9.33 15.07
C PRO A 27 -0.59 10.17 14.50
N GLN A 28 -1.80 9.61 14.50
CA GLN A 28 -2.97 10.26 13.91
C GLN A 28 -3.32 11.61 14.59
N SER A 29 -3.10 11.73 15.90
CA SER A 29 -3.28 13.00 16.61
C SER A 29 -2.31 14.10 16.13
N LEU A 30 -1.06 13.73 15.82
CA LEU A 30 -0.07 14.64 15.27
C LEU A 30 -0.36 15.02 13.82
N LEU A 31 -0.84 14.07 13.01
CA LEU A 31 -1.32 14.33 11.65
C LEU A 31 -2.34 15.48 11.63
N TYR A 32 -3.40 15.38 12.46
CA TYR A 32 -4.42 16.42 12.57
C TYR A 32 -3.85 17.76 13.04
N LYS A 33 -2.97 17.72 14.04
CA LYS A 33 -2.28 18.92 14.54
C LYS A 33 -1.47 19.59 13.43
N TYR A 34 -0.70 18.83 12.66
CA TYR A 34 0.21 19.34 11.63
C TYR A 34 -0.51 19.86 10.39
N ILE A 35 -1.65 19.30 10.02
CA ILE A 35 -2.51 19.89 8.99
C ILE A 35 -3.07 21.23 9.48
N ARG A 36 -3.58 21.29 10.72
CA ARG A 36 -4.12 22.53 11.32
C ARG A 36 -3.07 23.63 11.46
N THR A 37 -1.84 23.29 11.84
CA THR A 37 -0.73 24.24 12.00
C THR A 37 0.03 24.52 10.69
N LYS A 38 -0.47 24.04 9.54
CA LYS A 38 0.15 24.22 8.21
C LYS A 38 1.58 23.65 8.10
N ARG A 39 1.92 22.64 8.91
CA ARG A 39 3.14 21.84 8.74
C ARG A 39 2.99 20.77 7.67
N ILE A 40 1.76 20.40 7.33
CA ILE A 40 1.47 19.58 6.15
C ILE A 40 0.61 20.43 5.22
N LYS A 41 1.03 20.54 3.95
CA LYS A 41 0.38 21.39 2.94
C LYS A 41 0.18 20.60 1.65
N LEU A 42 -0.91 20.89 0.97
CA LEU A 42 -1.18 20.44 -0.40
C LEU A 42 -1.04 21.65 -1.31
N ASN A 43 -0.16 21.59 -2.31
CA ASN A 43 0.11 22.69 -3.25
C ASN A 43 0.39 24.03 -2.54
N GLY A 44 1.16 23.98 -1.45
CA GLY A 44 1.50 25.15 -0.62
C GLY A 44 0.38 25.71 0.25
N LYS A 45 -0.83 25.13 0.23
CA LYS A 45 -1.99 25.58 1.02
C LYS A 45 -2.38 24.55 2.07
N ARG A 46 -3.15 24.99 3.08
CA ARG A 46 -3.80 24.06 4.02
C ARG A 46 -4.86 23.27 3.26
N ALA A 47 -4.89 21.95 3.47
CA ALA A 47 -5.93 21.07 2.94
C ALA A 47 -6.72 20.42 4.07
N GLU A 48 -7.89 19.89 3.74
CA GLU A 48 -8.68 19.06 4.64
C GLU A 48 -8.22 17.60 4.55
N ILE A 49 -8.35 16.86 5.64
CA ILE A 49 -7.89 15.45 5.75
C ILE A 49 -8.55 14.53 4.72
N SER A 50 -9.80 14.83 4.33
CA SER A 50 -10.62 14.07 3.40
C SER A 50 -10.39 14.46 1.95
N THR A 51 -9.51 15.44 1.69
CA THR A 51 -9.19 15.88 0.32
C THR A 51 -8.67 14.70 -0.48
N ARG A 52 -9.26 14.46 -1.65
CA ARG A 52 -8.75 13.49 -2.61
C ARG A 52 -7.65 14.12 -3.43
N LEU A 53 -6.53 13.41 -3.51
CA LEU A 53 -5.34 13.80 -4.25
C LEU A 53 -5.58 13.66 -5.75
N ARG A 54 -4.92 14.50 -6.53
CA ARG A 54 -4.93 14.48 -8.00
C ARG A 54 -3.52 14.25 -8.53
N LEU A 55 -3.41 13.65 -9.70
CA LEU A 55 -2.13 13.49 -10.38
C LEU A 55 -1.40 14.85 -10.48
N GLY A 56 -0.13 14.88 -10.07
CA GLY A 56 0.71 16.08 -10.07
C GLY A 56 0.50 17.03 -8.87
N ASP A 57 -0.38 16.69 -7.92
CA ASP A 57 -0.43 17.40 -6.65
C ASP A 57 0.90 17.26 -5.89
N ARG A 58 1.25 18.27 -5.09
CA ARG A 58 2.44 18.24 -4.22
C ARG A 58 2.06 18.29 -2.75
N VAL A 59 2.47 17.28 -2.00
CA VAL A 59 2.29 17.19 -0.54
C VAL A 59 3.60 17.56 0.15
N ASP A 60 3.64 18.75 0.74
CA ASP A 60 4.80 19.29 1.47
C ASP A 60 4.66 19.02 2.97
N MET A 61 5.61 18.30 3.56
CA MET A 61 5.62 17.88 4.96
C MET A 61 6.84 18.46 5.70
N TYR A 62 6.58 19.42 6.59
CA TYR A 62 7.54 20.08 7.48
C TYR A 62 7.51 19.40 8.86
N ILE A 63 7.82 18.11 8.88
CA ILE A 63 7.88 17.27 10.09
C ILE A 63 9.24 16.57 10.15
N ASN A 64 9.55 15.93 11.29
CA ASN A 64 10.80 15.23 11.52
C ASN A 64 10.92 14.00 10.61
N ASP A 65 12.16 13.69 10.20
CA ASP A 65 12.42 12.58 9.28
C ASP A 65 12.15 11.21 9.91
N GLU A 66 12.21 11.13 11.25
CA GLU A 66 11.86 9.94 12.05
C GLU A 66 10.46 9.39 11.73
N PHE A 67 9.52 10.24 11.28
CA PHE A 67 8.16 9.79 10.96
C PHE A 67 8.06 9.00 9.65
N PHE A 68 9.09 9.08 8.80
CA PHE A 68 9.15 8.43 7.49
C PHE A 68 9.99 7.16 7.49
N GLU A 69 10.69 6.86 8.59
CA GLU A 69 11.51 5.65 8.68
C GLU A 69 10.61 4.42 8.55
N LYS A 70 10.79 3.69 7.45
CA LYS A 70 10.35 2.31 7.33
C LYS A 70 11.36 1.49 8.14
N LYS A 71 10.92 0.76 9.17
CA LYS A 71 11.80 -0.22 9.86
C LYS A 71 12.50 -1.05 8.79
N GLU A 72 13.81 -1.32 8.94
CA GLU A 72 14.57 -2.19 8.03
C GLU A 72 13.75 -3.45 7.76
N THR A 73 13.12 -3.50 6.58
CA THR A 73 12.04 -4.45 6.35
C THR A 73 12.65 -5.64 5.65
N VAL A 74 12.91 -6.71 6.40
CA VAL A 74 12.91 -8.02 5.77
C VAL A 74 11.50 -8.19 5.23
N TYR A 75 11.36 -8.14 3.91
CA TYR A 75 10.08 -8.31 3.25
C TYR A 75 9.55 -9.72 3.51
N ASP A 76 8.67 -9.86 4.50
CA ASP A 76 8.14 -11.18 4.90
C ASP A 76 7.49 -11.92 3.73
N PHE A 77 6.90 -11.18 2.78
CA PHE A 77 6.33 -11.75 1.57
C PHE A 77 7.37 -12.52 0.72
N LEU A 78 8.67 -12.24 0.83
CA LEU A 78 9.72 -13.00 0.12
C LEU A 78 9.81 -14.46 0.59
N LYS A 79 9.28 -14.78 1.77
CA LYS A 79 9.20 -16.15 2.31
C LYS A 79 7.93 -16.88 1.85
N ALA A 80 6.92 -16.18 1.31
CA ALA A 80 5.69 -16.78 0.81
C ALA A 80 5.95 -17.72 -0.37
N SER A 81 5.08 -18.69 -0.63
CA SER A 81 5.26 -19.63 -1.75
C SER A 81 5.27 -18.91 -3.11
N LYS A 82 5.95 -19.52 -4.10
CA LYS A 82 5.92 -19.06 -5.50
C LYS A 82 4.69 -19.54 -6.28
N HIS A 83 3.88 -20.41 -5.68
CA HIS A 83 2.73 -21.03 -6.35
C HIS A 83 1.54 -20.06 -6.44
N LEU A 84 1.31 -19.55 -7.65
CA LEU A 84 0.13 -18.75 -8.02
C LEU A 84 -0.50 -19.35 -9.28
N ASP A 85 -1.82 -19.55 -9.23
CA ASP A 85 -2.63 -19.94 -10.37
C ASP A 85 -3.24 -18.67 -11.00
N ILE A 86 -2.49 -18.01 -11.88
CA ILE A 86 -2.91 -16.77 -12.54
C ILE A 86 -3.78 -17.12 -13.75
N ILE A 87 -5.03 -16.67 -13.75
CA ILE A 87 -5.98 -16.84 -14.86
C ILE A 87 -5.81 -15.70 -15.88
N TYR A 88 -5.58 -14.48 -15.38
CA TYR A 88 -5.46 -13.27 -16.18
C TYR A 88 -4.58 -12.26 -15.45
N GLU A 89 -3.80 -11.50 -16.20
CA GLU A 89 -2.96 -10.43 -15.69
C GLU A 89 -2.77 -9.35 -16.75
N ASP A 90 -2.93 -8.09 -16.35
CA ASP A 90 -2.54 -6.91 -17.12
C ASP A 90 -1.84 -5.87 -16.23
N GLU A 91 -1.61 -4.68 -16.76
CA GLU A 91 -0.91 -3.59 -16.06
C GLU A 91 -1.61 -3.09 -14.79
N ASN A 92 -2.91 -3.39 -14.60
CA ASN A 92 -3.74 -2.85 -13.52
C ASN A 92 -4.35 -3.92 -12.62
N ILE A 93 -4.66 -5.10 -13.15
CA ILE A 93 -5.35 -6.15 -12.38
C ILE A 93 -4.79 -7.55 -12.65
N MET A 94 -4.97 -8.42 -11.65
CA MET A 94 -4.66 -9.84 -11.71
C MET A 94 -5.86 -10.67 -11.22
N LEU A 95 -6.24 -11.70 -11.97
CA LEU A 95 -7.24 -12.70 -11.57
C LEU A 95 -6.54 -14.00 -11.24
N LEU A 96 -6.82 -14.54 -10.05
CA LEU A 96 -6.20 -15.76 -9.55
C LEU A 96 -7.25 -16.82 -9.25
N ASP A 97 -6.97 -18.08 -9.61
CA ASP A 97 -7.71 -19.24 -9.12
C ASP A 97 -7.16 -19.65 -7.75
N LYS A 98 -7.65 -19.03 -6.68
CA LYS A 98 -7.21 -19.35 -5.33
C LYS A 98 -7.66 -20.76 -4.97
N LYS A 99 -6.71 -21.64 -4.62
CA LYS A 99 -7.02 -22.98 -4.09
C LYS A 99 -7.57 -22.93 -2.66
N ALA A 100 -8.41 -23.91 -2.33
CA ALA A 100 -8.84 -24.13 -0.95
C ALA A 100 -7.64 -24.45 -0.06
N GLY A 101 -7.67 -23.96 1.19
CA GLY A 101 -6.60 -24.07 2.16
C GLY A 101 -5.67 -22.85 2.23
N VAL A 102 -5.59 -22.04 1.17
CA VAL A 102 -4.79 -20.80 1.14
C VAL A 102 -5.55 -19.65 1.80
N LEU A 103 -4.89 -18.82 2.60
CA LEU A 103 -5.48 -17.60 3.16
C LEU A 103 -5.39 -16.43 2.19
N CYS A 104 -6.41 -15.57 2.14
CA CYS A 104 -6.36 -14.33 1.35
C CYS A 104 -5.38 -13.31 1.98
N HIS A 105 -5.49 -13.12 3.30
CA HIS A 105 -4.67 -12.20 4.10
C HIS A 105 -4.09 -12.93 5.31
N PRO A 106 -2.98 -12.44 5.87
CA PRO A 106 -2.42 -12.91 7.14
C PRO A 106 -3.47 -13.01 8.24
N ASP A 107 -3.38 -14.05 9.06
CA ASP A 107 -4.04 -14.16 10.35
C ASP A 107 -3.01 -14.42 11.47
N ASP A 108 -3.48 -14.72 12.68
CA ASP A 108 -2.61 -14.94 13.84
C ASP A 108 -1.79 -16.25 13.74
N GLU A 109 -2.25 -17.23 12.96
CA GLU A 109 -1.61 -18.56 12.83
C GLU A 109 -0.67 -18.63 11.61
N GLU A 110 -1.06 -18.03 10.49
CA GLU A 110 -0.37 -18.06 9.21
C GLU A 110 -0.23 -16.63 8.65
N TYR A 111 0.94 -16.05 8.92
CA TYR A 111 1.23 -14.66 8.56
C TYR A 111 1.94 -14.52 7.20
N VAL A 112 2.68 -15.55 6.79
CA VAL A 112 3.65 -15.46 5.70
C VAL A 112 3.08 -15.99 4.38
N ASP A 113 2.61 -17.25 4.35
CA ASP A 113 2.18 -17.87 3.09
C ASP A 113 0.69 -17.65 2.79
N THR A 114 0.37 -16.39 2.49
CA THR A 114 -0.98 -15.95 2.10
C THR A 114 -1.01 -15.56 0.63
N LEU A 115 -2.19 -15.59 -0.02
CA LEU A 115 -2.36 -15.20 -1.42
C LEU A 115 -1.77 -13.82 -1.70
N ILE A 116 -2.01 -12.85 -0.80
CA ILE A 116 -1.43 -11.51 -0.95
C ILE A 116 0.09 -11.49 -0.78
N GLY A 117 0.65 -12.34 0.10
CA GLY A 117 2.09 -12.52 0.22
C GLY A 117 2.70 -13.07 -1.06
N ARG A 118 2.08 -14.11 -1.64
CA ARG A 118 2.50 -14.73 -2.90
C ARG A 118 2.44 -13.74 -4.06
N ILE A 119 1.38 -12.93 -4.17
CA ILE A 119 1.25 -11.88 -5.19
C ILE A 119 2.34 -10.82 -5.05
N LYS A 120 2.58 -10.31 -3.84
CA LYS A 120 3.66 -9.34 -3.60
C LYS A 120 5.03 -9.89 -3.95
N ARG A 121 5.29 -11.16 -3.61
CA ARG A 121 6.52 -11.86 -3.99
C ARG A 121 6.65 -11.94 -5.52
N TYR A 122 5.60 -12.37 -6.19
CA TYR A 122 5.58 -12.51 -7.64
C TYR A 122 5.88 -11.19 -8.35
N LEU A 123 5.15 -10.12 -8.01
CA LEU A 123 5.35 -8.79 -8.61
C LEU A 123 6.73 -8.20 -8.28
N TYR A 124 7.26 -8.47 -7.09
CA TYR A 124 8.60 -8.07 -6.69
C TYR A 124 9.69 -8.80 -7.50
N GLU A 125 9.60 -10.12 -7.63
CA GLU A 125 10.54 -10.92 -8.42
C GLU A 125 10.46 -10.58 -9.92
N LYS A 126 9.28 -10.16 -10.40
CA LYS A 126 9.05 -9.69 -11.79
C LYS A 126 9.57 -8.26 -12.03
N GLY A 127 9.85 -7.50 -10.96
CA GLY A 127 10.32 -6.11 -11.05
C GLY A 127 9.20 -5.07 -11.28
N GLU A 128 7.93 -5.48 -11.16
CA GLU A 128 6.76 -4.61 -11.34
C GLU A 128 6.28 -3.99 -10.02
N TYR A 129 6.79 -4.46 -8.89
CA TYR A 129 6.52 -3.87 -7.58
C TYR A 129 7.80 -3.76 -6.74
N SER A 130 8.18 -2.54 -6.38
CA SER A 130 9.26 -2.26 -5.44
C SER A 130 8.74 -1.40 -4.29
N PRO A 131 8.58 -1.97 -3.08
CA PRO A 131 8.05 -1.22 -1.93
C PRO A 131 8.86 0.04 -1.57
N ASP A 132 10.14 0.08 -1.94
CA ASP A 132 11.05 1.19 -1.68
C ASP A 132 10.87 2.36 -2.65
N SER A 133 10.43 2.10 -3.88
CA SER A 133 10.17 3.15 -4.88
C SER A 133 8.76 3.74 -4.80
N GLU A 134 7.86 3.12 -4.05
CA GLU A 134 6.48 3.57 -3.91
C GLU A 134 6.30 4.56 -2.75
N ASN A 135 5.56 5.64 -3.00
CA ASN A 135 5.14 6.57 -1.95
C ASN A 135 4.16 5.90 -0.98
N SER A 136 3.15 5.24 -1.55
CA SER A 136 2.00 4.74 -0.79
C SER A 136 1.37 3.48 -1.41
N PHE A 137 1.73 3.12 -2.64
CA PHE A 137 1.15 1.99 -3.33
C PHE A 137 1.58 0.66 -2.71
N VAL A 138 0.63 -0.27 -2.60
CA VAL A 138 0.86 -1.65 -2.17
C VAL A 138 -0.18 -2.53 -2.87
N PRO A 139 0.24 -3.54 -3.67
CA PRO A 139 -0.68 -4.51 -4.26
C PRO A 139 -1.59 -5.10 -3.18
N SER A 140 -2.88 -5.19 -3.49
CA SER A 140 -3.93 -5.54 -2.55
C SER A 140 -4.99 -6.42 -3.21
N LEU A 141 -5.70 -7.22 -2.41
CA LEU A 141 -6.84 -7.98 -2.91
C LEU A 141 -8.07 -7.07 -2.97
N VAL A 142 -8.82 -7.14 -4.07
CA VAL A 142 -10.08 -6.42 -4.25
C VAL A 142 -11.23 -7.13 -3.52
N ASN A 143 -11.18 -8.46 -3.48
CA ASN A 143 -12.12 -9.31 -2.77
C ASN A 143 -11.41 -10.40 -1.95
N ARG A 144 -12.13 -11.01 -1.01
CA ARG A 144 -11.66 -12.18 -0.26
C ARG A 144 -12.68 -13.30 -0.32
N ILE A 145 -12.18 -14.53 -0.32
CA ILE A 145 -12.95 -15.74 -0.08
C ILE A 145 -12.34 -16.50 1.11
N ASP A 146 -13.12 -17.35 1.75
CA ASP A 146 -12.68 -18.06 2.95
C ASP A 146 -11.53 -19.02 2.65
N ARG A 147 -10.77 -19.38 3.69
CA ARG A 147 -9.60 -20.27 3.60
C ARG A 147 -9.93 -21.52 2.79
N ASN A 148 -11.01 -22.20 3.16
CA ASN A 148 -11.42 -23.48 2.57
C ASN A 148 -12.27 -23.33 1.30
N THR A 149 -12.44 -22.11 0.78
CA THR A 149 -13.15 -21.85 -0.48
C THR A 149 -12.15 -21.67 -1.60
N GLY A 150 -12.36 -22.39 -2.71
CA GLY A 150 -11.64 -22.20 -3.95
C GLY A 150 -12.40 -21.31 -4.93
N GLY A 151 -11.68 -20.55 -5.77
CA GLY A 151 -12.28 -19.75 -6.82
C GLY A 151 -11.54 -18.45 -7.12
N ILE A 152 -12.20 -17.60 -7.92
CA ILE A 152 -11.59 -16.39 -8.46
C ILE A 152 -11.43 -15.31 -7.39
N VAL A 153 -10.19 -14.84 -7.23
CA VAL A 153 -9.83 -13.67 -6.44
C VAL A 153 -9.14 -12.65 -7.34
N ILE A 154 -9.48 -11.37 -7.15
CA ILE A 154 -8.95 -10.25 -7.92
C ILE A 154 -7.93 -9.49 -7.06
N ALA A 155 -6.82 -9.08 -7.66
CA ALA A 155 -5.83 -8.19 -7.07
C ALA A 155 -5.58 -6.97 -7.97
N ALA A 156 -5.20 -5.85 -7.35
CA ALA A 156 -4.90 -4.57 -7.97
C ALA A 156 -3.88 -3.77 -7.12
#